data_AF-A0A6J5V775-F1
#
_entry.id   AF-A0A6J5V775-F1
#
_cell.length_a   1.000
_cell.length_b   1.000
_cell.length_c   1.000
_cell.angle_alpha   90.00
_cell.angle_beta   90.00
_cell.angle_gamma   90.00
#
_symmetry.space_group_name_H-M   'P 1'
#
loop_
_entity.id
_entity.type
_entity.pdbx_description
1 polymer ?
#
loop_
_entity_poly.entity_id
_entity_poly.type
_entity_poly.pdbx_seq_one_letter_code
_entity_poly.pdbx_strand_id
1 'polypeptide(L)'
;MHLSCRKSWPPNRKIHKIPDTLLSLQHPPTYTLGKRRTDHNLLIPESELKRIGAELHYTQRGGDITFHGPHQAILYPIISLRDIGLGARKYVEN
;
A
#
# COMPACT_ATOMS: atom_id res chain seq x y z
N MET A 1 -7.34 -4.31 4.82
CA MET A 1 -6.50 -5.51 5.05
C MET A 1 -6.09 -5.52 6.52
N HIS A 2 -6.63 -6.44 7.32
CA HIS A 2 -6.21 -6.61 8.71
C HIS A 2 -4.68 -6.81 8.72
N LEU A 3 -3.96 -6.01 9.51
CA LEU A 3 -2.49 -5.95 9.56
C LEU A 3 -1.84 -7.27 10.05
N SER A 4 -2.62 -8.35 10.22
CA SER A 4 -2.21 -9.66 10.72
C SER A 4 -1.34 -10.46 9.74
N CYS A 5 -1.36 -10.16 8.44
CA CYS A 5 -0.51 -10.83 7.44
C CYS A 5 0.86 -10.16 7.27
N ARG A 6 1.58 -9.84 8.36
CA ARG A 6 2.91 -9.19 8.27
C ARG A 6 4.09 -10.00 8.79
N LYS A 7 3.88 -11.01 9.65
CA LYS A 7 5.00 -11.60 10.39
C LYS A 7 5.71 -12.77 9.66
N SER A 8 4.99 -13.58 8.88
CA SER A 8 5.57 -14.79 8.25
C SER A 8 5.97 -14.64 6.77
N TRP A 9 5.44 -13.65 6.06
CA TRP A 9 5.68 -13.46 4.61
C TRP A 9 7.07 -12.89 4.26
N PRO A 10 7.58 -11.83 4.94
CA PRO A 10 8.82 -11.18 4.52
C PRO A 10 10.08 -12.07 4.54
N PRO A 11 10.31 -12.93 5.57
CA PRO A 11 11.50 -13.78 5.61
C PRO A 11 11.46 -14.86 4.51
N ASN A 12 10.32 -15.55 4.36
CA ASN A 12 10.15 -16.64 3.40
C ASN A 12 10.24 -16.16 1.94
N ARG A 13 9.81 -14.92 1.67
CA ARG A 13 9.99 -14.32 0.35
C ARG A 13 11.46 -14.01 0.02
N LYS A 14 12.24 -13.50 0.98
CA LYS A 14 13.66 -13.16 0.75
C LYS A 14 14.52 -14.39 0.42
N ILE A 15 14.10 -15.58 0.85
CA ILE A 15 14.75 -16.86 0.53
C ILE A 15 14.06 -17.60 -0.63
N HIS A 16 13.25 -16.90 -1.44
CA HIS A 16 12.54 -17.44 -2.61
C HIS A 16 11.61 -18.64 -2.32
N LYS A 17 11.17 -18.84 -1.07
CA LYS A 17 10.17 -19.87 -0.75
C LYS A 17 8.74 -19.47 -1.13
N ILE A 18 8.50 -18.19 -1.40
CA ILE A 18 7.23 -17.67 -1.89
C ILE A 18 7.48 -17.08 -3.28
N PRO A 19 6.81 -17.56 -4.34
CA PRO A 19 6.97 -17.03 -5.68
C PRO A 19 6.44 -15.59 -5.77
N ASP A 20 6.71 -14.95 -6.91
CA ASP A 20 6.10 -13.68 -7.25
C ASP A 20 4.57 -13.77 -7.18
N THR A 21 3.96 -12.81 -6.49
CA THR A 21 2.56 -12.86 -6.10
C THR A 21 1.89 -11.53 -6.39
N LEU A 22 0.72 -11.56 -7.00
CA LEU A 22 -0.17 -10.42 -7.12
C LEU A 22 -1.31 -10.59 -6.12
N LEU A 23 -1.38 -9.71 -5.12
CA LEU A 23 -2.57 -9.66 -4.26
C LEU A 23 -3.60 -8.77 -4.91
N SER A 24 -4.80 -9.29 -5.13
CA SER A 24 -5.98 -8.53 -5.56
C SER A 24 -6.99 -8.46 -4.43
N LEU A 25 -7.36 -7.26 -4.03
CA LEU A 25 -8.34 -7.05 -2.96
C LEU A 25 -9.02 -5.69 -3.08
N GLN A 26 -9.92 -5.43 -2.14
CA GLN A 26 -10.50 -4.12 -1.88
C GLN A 26 -10.30 -3.78 -0.41
N HIS A 27 -10.35 -2.49 -0.07
CA HIS A 27 -10.33 -2.04 1.33
C HIS A 27 -11.67 -1.39 1.70
N PRO A 28 -12.04 -1.39 3.00
CA PRO A 28 -12.99 -0.39 3.49
C PRO A 28 -12.46 1.03 3.23
N PRO A 29 -13.29 2.09 3.33
CA PRO A 29 -12.84 3.47 3.18
C PRO A 29 -11.55 3.76 3.98
N THR A 30 -10.46 4.01 3.27
CA THR A 30 -9.11 4.07 3.84
C THR A 30 -8.30 5.15 3.12
N TYR A 31 -7.82 6.13 3.87
CA TYR A 31 -6.81 7.07 3.41
C TYR A 31 -5.43 6.58 3.82
N THR A 32 -4.46 6.70 2.92
CA THR A 32 -3.05 6.45 3.25
C THR A 32 -2.21 7.67 2.96
N LEU A 33 -1.27 7.99 3.86
CA LEU A 33 -0.23 9.00 3.65
C LEU A 33 1.09 8.30 3.34
N GLY A 34 1.66 8.63 2.18
CA GLY A 34 2.96 8.13 1.71
C GLY A 34 4.12 8.94 2.27
N LYS A 35 5.33 8.68 1.77
CA LYS A 35 6.57 9.31 2.24
C LYS A 35 6.65 10.83 2.02
N ARG A 36 5.95 11.39 1.03
CA ARG A 36 6.00 12.85 0.75
C ARG A 36 5.27 13.68 1.81
N ARG A 37 4.36 13.06 2.57
CA ARG A 37 3.66 13.61 3.76
C ARG A 37 3.29 15.09 3.64
N THR A 38 2.43 15.39 2.70
CA THR A 38 1.90 16.73 2.52
C THR A 38 0.64 16.87 3.37
N ASP A 39 0.82 17.19 4.65
CA ASP A 39 -0.25 17.15 5.66
C ASP A 39 -1.45 18.04 5.32
N HIS A 40 -1.27 19.11 4.54
CA HIS A 40 -2.35 19.97 4.05
C HIS A 40 -3.23 19.34 2.96
N ASN A 41 -2.82 18.21 2.38
CA ASN A 41 -3.64 17.46 1.44
C ASN A 41 -4.70 16.59 2.14
N LEU A 42 -4.61 16.45 3.46
CA LEU A 42 -5.72 15.96 4.26
C LEU A 42 -6.65 17.14 4.59
N LEU A 43 -7.75 17.24 3.84
CA LEU A 43 -8.64 18.41 3.87
C LEU A 43 -9.54 18.49 5.11
N ILE A 44 -9.68 17.38 5.85
CA ILE A 44 -10.53 17.29 7.03
C ILE A 44 -9.77 16.62 8.18
N PRO A 45 -10.07 16.97 9.44
CA PRO A 45 -9.40 16.35 10.58
C PRO A 45 -9.72 14.85 10.68
N GLU A 46 -8.82 14.08 11.31
CA GLU A 46 -9.00 12.63 11.49
C GLU A 46 -10.30 12.27 12.24
N SER A 47 -10.77 13.14 13.13
CA SER A 47 -12.07 12.98 13.80
C SER A 47 -13.23 12.92 12.82
N GLU A 48 -13.18 13.70 11.74
CA GLU A 48 -14.22 13.73 10.72
C GLU A 48 -14.12 12.50 9.79
N LEU A 49 -12.90 12.02 9.48
CA LEU A 49 -12.71 10.75 8.79
C LEU A 49 -13.37 9.59 9.54
N LYS A 50 -13.16 9.52 10.87
CA LYS A 50 -13.79 8.49 11.71
C LYS A 50 -15.31 8.59 11.67
N ARG A 51 -15.87 9.80 11.67
CA ARG A 51 -17.31 10.04 11.57
C ARG A 51 -17.92 9.48 10.27
N ILE A 52 -17.19 9.57 9.15
CA ILE A 52 -17.63 9.01 7.86
C ILE A 52 -17.22 7.54 7.67
N GLY A 53 -16.70 6.89 8.73
CA GLY A 53 -16.31 5.47 8.70
C GLY A 53 -15.03 5.18 7.91
N ALA A 54 -14.14 6.18 7.74
CA ALA A 54 -12.86 6.03 7.06
C ALA A 54 -11.68 5.97 8.04
N GLU A 55 -10.69 5.14 7.72
CA GLU A 55 -9.45 5.03 8.48
C GLU A 55 -8.30 5.82 7.81
N LEU A 56 -7.37 6.35 8.61
CA LEU A 56 -6.15 7.00 8.14
C LEU A 56 -4.92 6.16 8.55
N HIS A 57 -4.07 5.83 7.58
CA HIS A 57 -2.84 5.05 7.81
C HIS A 57 -1.60 5.74 7.26
N TYR A 58 -0.54 5.81 8.08
CA TYR A 58 0.78 6.25 7.63
C TYR A 58 1.57 5.07 7.08
N THR A 59 2.16 5.25 5.90
CA THR A 59 2.83 4.17 5.17
C THR A 59 4.21 4.57 4.67
N GLN A 60 4.97 3.59 4.20
CA GLN A 60 6.30 3.80 3.61
C GLN A 60 6.27 3.78 2.08
N ARG A 61 5.09 3.82 1.44
CA ARG A 61 4.99 3.89 -0.02
C ARG A 61 5.43 5.26 -0.54
N GLY A 62 5.82 5.30 -1.81
CA GLY A 62 6.03 6.55 -2.53
C GLY A 62 4.73 7.35 -2.69
N GLY A 63 4.86 8.59 -3.16
CA GLY A 63 3.74 9.51 -3.33
C GLY A 63 3.28 10.15 -2.02
N ASP A 64 2.15 10.83 -2.10
CA ASP A 64 1.55 11.61 -1.01
C ASP A 64 0.27 10.95 -0.48
N ILE A 65 -0.88 11.62 -0.39
CA ILE A 65 -2.14 11.04 0.06
C ILE A 65 -2.86 10.26 -1.06
N THR A 66 -3.57 9.19 -0.72
CA THR A 66 -4.53 8.54 -1.62
C THR A 66 -5.65 7.86 -0.85
N PHE A 67 -6.78 7.65 -1.51
CA PHE A 67 -7.95 6.97 -0.97
C PHE A 67 -8.12 5.57 -1.58
N HIS A 68 -8.58 4.64 -0.74
CA HIS A 68 -9.02 3.32 -1.11
C HIS A 68 -10.39 3.00 -0.54
N GLY A 69 -11.22 2.27 -1.29
CA GLY A 69 -12.57 1.94 -0.83
C GLY A 69 -13.27 0.86 -1.64
N PRO A 70 -14.53 0.55 -1.30
CA PRO A 70 -15.34 -0.40 -2.03
C PRO A 70 -15.44 -0.04 -3.52
N HIS A 71 -15.48 -1.06 -4.37
CA HIS A 71 -15.48 -0.98 -5.83
C HIS A 71 -14.17 -0.53 -6.48
N GLN A 72 -13.14 -0.21 -5.69
CA GLN A 72 -11.79 0.03 -6.21
C GLN A 72 -10.96 -1.25 -6.11
N ALA A 73 -10.62 -1.85 -7.26
CA ALA A 73 -9.68 -2.96 -7.30
C ALA A 73 -8.27 -2.47 -6.96
N ILE A 74 -7.65 -3.07 -5.93
CA ILE A 74 -6.27 -2.80 -5.52
C ILE A 74 -5.41 -4.01 -5.83
N LEU A 75 -4.31 -3.73 -6.51
CA LEU A 75 -3.30 -4.72 -6.85
C LEU A 75 -2.00 -4.40 -6.11
N TYR A 76 -1.53 -5.32 -5.28
CA TYR A 76 -0.19 -5.27 -4.68
C TYR A 76 0.72 -6.29 -5.38
N PRO A 77 1.51 -5.86 -6.38
CA PRO A 77 2.54 -6.71 -6.96
C PRO A 77 3.67 -6.87 -5.94
N ILE A 78 3.82 -8.09 -5.44
CA ILE A 78 4.93 -8.49 -4.59
C ILE A 78 5.84 -9.33 -5.48
N ILE A 79 6.79 -8.65 -6.15
CA ILE A 79 7.65 -9.23 -7.19
C ILE A 79 9.15 -8.99 -6.91
N SER A 80 10.02 -9.88 -7.39
CA SER A 80 11.48 -9.70 -7.27
C SER A 80 11.98 -8.90 -8.46
N LEU A 81 12.15 -7.58 -8.28
CA LEU A 81 12.69 -6.73 -9.34
C LEU A 81 14.12 -7.11 -9.74
N ARG A 82 14.89 -7.70 -8.82
CA ARG A 82 16.26 -8.17 -9.09
C ARG A 82 16.27 -9.28 -10.13
N ASP A 83 15.33 -10.22 -10.05
CA ASP A 83 15.28 -11.40 -10.90
C ASP A 83 14.97 -11.01 -12.36
N ILE A 84 14.27 -9.88 -12.55
CA ILE A 84 13.97 -9.29 -13.86
C ILE A 84 14.91 -8.14 -14.24
N GLY A 85 16.00 -7.93 -13.50
CA GLY A 85 17.03 -6.92 -13.82
C GLY A 85 16.56 -5.46 -13.74
N LEU A 86 15.52 -5.17 -12.97
CA LEU A 86 14.97 -3.82 -12.81
C LEU A 86 15.26 -3.21 -11.43
N GLY A 87 15.46 -1.89 -11.43
CA GLY A 87 15.38 -1.08 -10.21
C GLY A 87 13.95 -0.59 -9.96
N ALA A 88 13.62 -0.26 -8.71
CA ALA A 88 12.28 0.20 -8.33
C ALA A 88 11.80 1.42 -9.13
N ARG A 89 12.69 2.38 -9.40
CA ARG A 89 12.37 3.57 -10.20
C ARG A 89 11.97 3.20 -11.63
N LYS A 90 12.82 2.41 -12.31
CA LYS A 90 12.58 1.93 -13.68
C LYS A 90 11.29 1.11 -13.79
N TYR A 91 10.92 0.38 -12.75
CA TYR A 91 9.67 -0.38 -12.71
C TYR A 91 8.41 0.50 -12.62
N VAL A 92 8.50 1.69 -12.02
CA VAL A 92 7.34 2.58 -11.82
C VAL A 92 7.22 3.65 -12.91
N GLU A 93 8.34 4.04 -13.52
CA GLU A 93 8.40 5.14 -14.50
C GLU A 93 8.35 4.70 -15.97
N ASN A 94 8.45 3.40 -16.25
CA ASN A 94 8.29 2.82 -17.58
C ASN A 94 6.85 2.39 -17.84
#